data_AF-A0A0A3IHC0-F1
#
_entry.id   AF-A0A0A3IHC0-F1
#
_cell.length_a   1.000
_cell.length_b   1.000
_cell.length_c   1.000
_cell.angle_alpha   90.00
_cell.angle_beta   90.00
_cell.angle_gamma   90.00
#
_symmetry.space_group_name_H-M   'P 1'
#
loop_
_entity.id
_entity.type
_entity.pdbx_description
1 polymer ?
#
loop_
_entity_poly.entity_id
_entity_poly.type
_entity_poly.pdbx_seq_one_letter_code
_entity_poly.pdbx_strand_id
1 'polypeptide(L)'
;MYKVGQWVLYRQIPAFVLKADDAEQKFLIQAPTISRQTYWIPAEHLEAHEEVELQEEDIQELKAVAVKSGDFRWYRELTEQLQ
;
A
#
# COMPACT_ATOMS: atom_id res chain seq x y z
N MET A 1 7.48 -10.01 -7.19
CA MET A 1 7.20 -9.98 -5.73
C MET A 1 6.97 -8.53 -5.35
N TYR A 2 5.82 -8.24 -4.73
CA TYR A 2 5.40 -6.88 -4.42
C TYR A 2 6.17 -6.30 -3.23
N LYS A 3 6.37 -4.98 -3.19
CA LYS A 3 7.03 -4.29 -2.07
C LYS A 3 6.00 -3.61 -1.18
N VAL A 4 6.31 -3.48 0.11
CA VAL A 4 5.55 -2.58 1.01
C VAL A 4 5.60 -1.16 0.43
N GLY A 5 4.47 -0.48 0.43
CA GLY A 5 4.27 0.83 -0.19
C GLY A 5 4.01 0.78 -1.71
N GLN A 6 4.13 -0.38 -2.35
CA GLN A 6 3.83 -0.52 -3.77
C GLN A 6 2.32 -0.48 -4.02
N TRP A 7 1.92 0.24 -5.06
CA TRP A 7 0.57 0.18 -5.60
C TRP A 7 0.33 -1.10 -6.39
N VAL A 8 -0.83 -1.68 -6.16
CA VAL A 8 -1.31 -2.92 -6.77
C VAL A 8 -2.78 -2.77 -7.13
N LEU A 9 -3.25 -3.56 -8.07
CA LEU A 9 -4.67 -3.74 -8.30
C LEU A 9 -5.12 -5.04 -7.63
N TYR A 10 -6.20 -4.96 -6.86
CA TYR A 10 -6.97 -6.12 -6.43
C TYR A 10 -8.35 -6.05 -7.09
N ARG A 11 -8.64 -6.98 -8.02
CA ARG A 11 -9.91 -6.96 -8.80
C ARG A 11 -10.19 -5.60 -9.44
N GLN A 12 -9.18 -4.99 -10.06
CA GLN A 12 -9.26 -3.65 -10.69
C GLN A 12 -9.47 -2.49 -9.70
N ILE A 13 -9.25 -2.73 -8.40
CA ILE A 13 -9.33 -1.70 -7.37
C ILE A 13 -7.90 -1.33 -6.96
N PRO A 14 -7.50 -0.06 -7.12
CA PRO A 14 -6.23 0.44 -6.62
C PRO A 14 -6.12 0.24 -5.11
N ALA A 15 -5.04 -0.39 -4.70
CA ALA A 15 -4.67 -0.62 -3.32
C ALA A 15 -3.16 -0.50 -3.16
N PHE A 16 -2.72 -0.28 -1.93
CA PHE A 16 -1.29 -0.27 -1.62
C PHE A 16 -0.95 -1.37 -0.63
N VAL A 17 0.24 -1.93 -0.79
CA VAL A 17 0.75 -2.99 0.07
C VAL A 17 1.24 -2.40 1.39
N LEU A 18 0.70 -2.90 2.50
CA LEU A 18 1.07 -2.54 3.87
C LEU A 18 2.09 -3.48 4.48
N LYS A 19 2.01 -4.76 4.14
CA LYS A 19 2.88 -5.81 4.71
C LYS A 19 2.99 -6.97 3.72
N ALA A 20 4.14 -7.61 3.70
CA ALA A 20 4.36 -8.88 3.02
C ALA A 20 4.47 -10.02 4.05
N ASP A 21 3.86 -11.16 3.74
CA ASP A 21 4.12 -12.45 4.37
C ASP A 21 4.68 -13.38 3.29
N ASP A 22 6.01 -13.49 3.28
CA ASP A 22 6.74 -14.24 2.27
C ASP A 22 6.57 -15.76 2.43
N ALA A 23 6.25 -16.23 3.65
CA ALA A 23 6.04 -17.65 3.92
C ALA A 23 4.73 -18.14 3.29
N GLU A 24 3.68 -17.33 3.36
CA GLU A 24 2.37 -17.65 2.78
C GLU A 24 2.13 -17.02 1.41
N GLN A 25 3.08 -16.24 0.88
CA GLN A 25 2.94 -15.46 -0.35
C GLN A 25 1.68 -14.58 -0.36
N LYS A 26 1.41 -13.90 0.75
CA LYS A 26 0.26 -13.00 0.92
C LYS A 26 0.73 -11.60 1.25
N PHE A 27 -0.10 -10.63 0.90
CA PHE A 27 0.15 -9.22 1.16
C PHE A 27 -1.05 -8.62 1.88
N LEU A 28 -0.78 -7.87 2.95
CA LEU A 28 -1.79 -7.03 3.56
C LEU A 28 -1.91 -5.80 2.69
N ILE A 29 -3.08 -5.53 2.14
CA ILE A 29 -3.34 -4.36 1.30
C ILE A 29 -4.43 -3.49 1.91
N GLN A 30 -4.46 -2.22 1.51
CA GLN A 30 -5.57 -1.29 1.79
C GLN A 30 -6.00 -0.61 0.49
N ALA A 31 -7.31 -0.55 0.26
CA ALA A 31 -7.92 0.07 -0.92
C ALA A 31 -8.64 1.37 -0.52
N PRO A 32 -7.93 2.51 -0.44
CA PRO A 32 -8.45 3.74 0.17
C PRO A 32 -9.70 4.27 -0.54
N THR A 33 -9.83 4.04 -1.85
CA THR A 33 -10.97 4.47 -2.67
C THR A 33 -12.29 3.77 -2.32
N ILE A 34 -12.25 2.60 -1.70
CA ILE A 34 -13.45 1.82 -1.33
C ILE A 34 -13.63 1.76 0.18
N SER A 35 -12.56 1.53 0.93
CA SER A 35 -12.62 1.29 2.36
C SER A 35 -11.25 1.44 3.01
N ARG A 36 -11.23 2.02 4.21
CA ARG A 36 -10.04 2.05 5.08
C ARG A 36 -9.75 0.69 5.75
N GLN A 37 -10.47 -0.36 5.38
CA GLN A 37 -10.19 -1.72 5.86
C GLN A 37 -8.99 -2.32 5.13
N THR A 38 -8.26 -3.16 5.86
CA THR A 38 -7.09 -3.88 5.36
C THR A 38 -7.41 -5.34 5.14
N TYR A 39 -6.88 -5.94 4.08
CA TYR A 39 -7.14 -7.34 3.73
C TYR A 39 -5.86 -8.10 3.40
N TRP A 40 -5.73 -9.32 3.88
CA TRP A 40 -4.67 -10.24 3.44
C TRP A 40 -5.08 -10.90 2.14
N ILE A 41 -4.32 -10.63 1.08
CA ILE A 41 -4.60 -11.07 -0.27
C ILE A 41 -3.41 -11.89 -0.79
N PRO A 42 -3.64 -13.12 -1.30
CA PRO A 42 -2.64 -13.90 -2.02
C PRO A 42 -2.01 -13.13 -3.19
N ALA A 43 -0.72 -13.33 -3.42
CA ALA A 43 0.03 -12.69 -4.50
C ALA A 43 -0.63 -12.86 -5.88
N GLU A 44 -1.22 -14.03 -6.13
CA GLU A 44 -1.90 -14.40 -7.38
C GLU A 44 -3.17 -13.59 -7.68
N HIS A 45 -3.71 -12.87 -6.71
CA HIS A 45 -4.88 -12.00 -6.88
C HIS A 45 -4.50 -10.52 -7.00
N LEU A 46 -3.21 -10.22 -7.00
CA LEU A 46 -2.68 -8.88 -7.13
C LEU A 46 -2.02 -8.71 -8.48
N GLU A 47 -2.13 -7.52 -9.04
CA GLU A 47 -1.43 -7.09 -10.25
C GLU A 47 -0.60 -5.86 -9.91
N ALA A 48 0.62 -5.76 -10.46
CA ALA A 48 1.44 -4.58 -10.28
C ALA A 48 0.76 -3.36 -10.94
N HIS A 49 0.70 -2.24 -10.23
CA HIS A 49 0.24 -0.99 -10.79
C HIS A 49 1.35 0.05 -10.66
N GLU A 50 2.08 0.28 -11.75
CA GLU A 50 3.28 1.11 -11.74
C GLU A 50 2.96 2.61 -11.78
N GLU A 51 1.77 2.99 -12.23
CA GLU A 51 1.35 4.39 -12.37
C GLU A 51 0.06 4.66 -11.59
N VAL A 52 0.15 4.92 -10.29
CA VAL A 52 -0.95 5.57 -9.55
C VAL A 52 -0.59 7.04 -9.37
N GLU A 53 -1.39 7.93 -9.95
CA GLU A 53 -1.41 9.32 -9.50
C GLU A 53 -1.99 9.35 -8.09
N LEU A 54 -1.09 9.45 -7.12
CA LEU A 54 -1.42 9.64 -5.72
C LEU A 54 -1.98 11.03 -5.51
N GLN A 55 -3.19 11.14 -4.96
CA GLN A 55 -3.66 12.43 -4.48
C GLN A 55 -3.03 12.75 -3.12
N GLU A 56 -2.99 14.03 -2.77
CA GLU A 56 -2.40 14.48 -1.50
C GLU A 56 -3.04 13.79 -0.28
N GLU A 57 -4.36 13.54 -0.35
CA GLU A 57 -5.11 12.84 0.69
C GLU A 57 -4.64 11.39 0.87
N ASP A 58 -4.36 10.67 -0.23
CA ASP A 58 -3.82 9.31 -0.19
C ASP A 58 -2.45 9.30 0.50
N ILE A 59 -1.59 10.28 0.18
CA ILE A 59 -0.25 10.38 0.79
C ILE A 59 -0.34 10.66 2.29
N GLN A 60 -1.28 11.51 2.73
CA GLN A 60 -1.51 11.77 4.15
C GLN A 60 -2.01 10.52 4.89
N GLU A 61 -2.89 9.74 4.27
CA GLU A 61 -3.32 8.46 4.83
C GLU A 61 -2.15 7.47 4.93
N LEU A 62 -1.33 7.36 3.88
CA LEU A 62 -0.15 6.50 3.87
C LEU A 62 0.83 6.86 5.00
N LYS A 63 1.06 8.16 5.22
CA LYS A 63 1.87 8.67 6.35
C LYS A 63 1.28 8.28 7.70
N ALA A 64 -0.04 8.41 7.88
CA ALA A 64 -0.71 8.05 9.12
C ALA A 64 -0.62 6.54 9.40
N VAL A 65 -0.70 5.71 8.36
CA VAL A 65 -0.51 4.25 8.50
C VAL A 65 0.93 3.92 8.85
N ALA A 66 1.92 4.55 8.19
CA ALA A 66 3.34 4.36 8.50
C ALA A 66 3.68 4.71 9.96
N VAL A 67 3.10 5.78 10.50
CA VAL A 67 3.25 6.14 11.92
C VAL A 67 2.62 5.08 12.84
N LYS A 68 1.41 4.59 12.52
CA LYS A 68 0.73 3.57 13.34
C LYS A 68 1.41 2.20 13.28
N SER A 69 2.01 1.83 12.16
CA SER A 69 2.76 0.58 12.01
C SER A 69 4.16 0.63 12.64
N GLY A 70 4.65 1.84 12.99
CA GLY A 70 6.02 2.06 13.47
C GLY A 70 7.07 2.01 12.35
N ASP A 71 6.66 2.05 11.09
CA ASP A 71 7.56 2.03 9.93
C ASP A 71 7.95 3.47 9.52
N PHE A 72 8.92 4.02 10.25
CA PHE A 72 9.39 5.39 10.02
C PHE A 72 10.29 5.55 8.78
N ARG A 73 10.77 4.45 8.19
CA ARG A 73 11.50 4.50 6.92
C ARG A 73 10.55 4.83 5.79
N TRP A 74 9.42 4.13 5.75
CA TRP A 74 8.37 4.38 4.75
C TRP A 74 7.72 5.76 4.92
N TYR A 75 7.51 6.21 6.16
CA TYR A 75 7.07 7.58 6.45
C TYR A 75 7.99 8.65 5.82
N ARG A 76 9.32 8.44 5.87
CA ARG A 76 10.30 9.35 5.27
C ARG A 76 10.17 9.37 3.75
N GLU A 77 10.13 8.20 3.11
CA GLU A 77 9.98 8.07 1.65
C GLU A 77 8.70 8.77 1.14
N LEU A 78 7.57 8.62 1.85
CA LEU A 78 6.30 9.31 1.55
C LEU A 78 6.35 10.83 1.78
N THR A 79 7.27 11.31 2.63
CA THR A 79 7.43 12.74 2.90
C THR A 79 8.30 13.42 1.85
N GLU A 80 9.29 12.70 1.31
CA GLU A 80 10.19 13.19 0.26
C GLU A 80 9.51 13.28 -1.11
N GLN A 81 8.51 12.44 -1.41
CA GLN A 81 7.73 12.54 -2.66
C GLN A 81 6.81 13.77 -2.76
N LEU A 82 6.59 14.50 -1.66
CA LEU A 82 5.78 15.72 -1.62
C LEU A 82 6.60 17.00 -1.80
N GLN A 83 7.93 16.91 -1.93
CA GLN A 83 8.84 18.05 -2.17
C GLN A 83 9.16 18.19 -3.66
#